data_AF-H0QX41-F1
#
_entry.id   AF-H0QX41-F1
#
_cell.length_a   1.000
_cell.length_b   1.000
_cell.length_c   1.000
_cell.angle_alpha   90.00
_cell.angle_beta   90.00
_cell.angle_gamma   90.00
#
_symmetry.space_group_name_H-M   'P 1'
#
loop_
_entity.id
_entity.type
_entity.pdbx_description
1 polymer ?
#
loop_
_entity_poly.entity_id
_entity_poly.type
_entity_poly.pdbx_seq_one_letter_code
_entity_poly.pdbx_strand_id
1 'polypeptide(L)'
;EMNQLTGQVFSGHLRSIVGSMTIEQIIRERDTLSRQVLEASKREMGSIGLVVDSFQIQSIDDMESGYINALAAPNIAKVQREAAVARALADQEAAKAQQESLRNQADYERETAIKRAGIKSETDKANAEAAQAGPLAEARVNQEIAREQSRLAEANAELREQQLLSEVIKPAEAEARRREITAQAEAKAVEIQSAAMAMNNRIALDQQLIEQLPALVGEAAKGLGSSNLTVFNGAEGVNEILTGIVTQGVQMLKAVQGQVNQVDIPASPENQ
;
A
#
# COMPACT_ATOMS: atom_id res chain seq x y z
N GLU A 1 48.57 39.07 -109.15
CA GLU A 1 47.68 40.15 -109.61
C GLU A 1 46.19 39.80 -109.44
N MET A 2 45.69 38.66 -109.96
CA MET A 2 44.27 38.27 -109.83
C MET A 2 43.76 38.17 -108.37
N ASN A 3 44.50 37.52 -107.46
CA ASN A 3 44.12 37.44 -106.05
C ASN A 3 44.03 38.82 -105.36
N GLN A 4 44.86 39.79 -105.78
CA GLN A 4 44.83 41.15 -105.23
C GLN A 4 43.59 41.90 -105.73
N LEU A 5 43.23 41.75 -107.00
CA LEU A 5 42.02 42.35 -107.58
C LEU A 5 40.75 41.78 -106.92
N THR A 6 40.66 40.46 -106.76
CA THR A 6 39.55 39.81 -106.04
C THR A 6 39.45 40.32 -104.59
N GLY A 7 40.59 40.37 -103.88
CA GLY A 7 40.64 40.88 -102.51
C GLY A 7 40.17 42.34 -102.38
N GLN A 8 40.52 43.19 -103.36
CA GLN A 8 40.11 44.60 -103.38
C GLN A 8 38.60 44.76 -103.57
N VAL A 9 37.98 43.99 -104.48
CA VAL A 9 36.53 44.05 -104.72
C VAL A 9 35.73 43.60 -103.50
N PHE A 10 36.10 42.48 -102.88
CA PHE A 10 35.45 42.02 -101.66
C PHE A 10 35.64 43.01 -100.50
N SER A 11 36.85 43.54 -100.32
CA SER A 11 37.12 44.52 -99.27
C SER A 11 36.35 45.83 -99.48
N GLY A 12 36.17 46.25 -100.74
CA GLY A 12 35.39 47.42 -101.12
C GLY A 12 33.91 47.28 -100.75
N HIS A 13 33.27 46.19 -101.19
CA HIS A 13 31.87 45.91 -100.85
C HIS A 13 31.66 45.66 -99.35
N LEU A 14 32.54 44.90 -98.71
CA LEU A 14 32.49 44.65 -97.27
C LEU A 14 32.55 45.96 -96.49
N ARG A 15 33.49 46.86 -96.82
CA ARG A 15 33.62 48.17 -96.14
C ARG A 15 32.39 49.05 -96.34
N SER A 16 31.83 49.06 -97.55
CA SER A 16 30.64 49.86 -97.87
C SER A 16 29.42 49.40 -97.05
N ILE A 17 29.19 48.09 -96.99
CA ILE A 17 28.05 47.51 -96.28
C ILE A 17 28.23 47.69 -94.77
N VAL A 18 29.39 47.33 -94.23
CA VAL A 18 29.73 47.49 -92.80
C VAL A 18 29.65 48.96 -92.36
N GLY A 19 29.99 49.91 -93.23
CA GLY A 19 29.92 51.35 -92.94
C GLY A 19 28.50 51.89 -92.69
N SER A 20 27.46 51.13 -93.04
CA SER A 20 26.05 51.49 -92.80
C SER A 20 25.37 50.69 -91.68
N MET A 21 26.10 49.78 -91.04
CA MET A 21 25.59 48.95 -89.94
C MET A 21 26.25 49.32 -88.61
N THR A 22 25.56 49.12 -87.49
CA THR A 22 26.19 49.22 -86.15
C THR A 22 26.89 47.91 -85.77
N ILE A 23 27.83 47.97 -84.82
CA ILE A 23 28.57 46.79 -84.35
C ILE A 23 27.61 45.71 -83.82
N GLU A 24 26.55 46.10 -83.13
CA GLU A 24 25.53 45.18 -82.62
C GLU A 24 24.75 44.48 -83.73
N GLN A 25 24.44 45.20 -84.82
CA GLN A 25 23.78 44.62 -85.99
C GLN A 25 24.70 43.64 -86.72
N ILE A 26 25.99 43.96 -86.86
CA ILE A 26 26.99 43.07 -87.47
C ILE A 26 27.11 41.77 -86.67
N ILE A 27 27.11 41.84 -85.34
CA ILE A 27 27.22 40.66 -84.46
C ILE A 27 25.92 39.85 -84.44
N ARG A 28 24.75 40.51 -84.40
CA ARG A 28 23.45 39.84 -84.32
C ARG A 28 22.96 39.31 -85.67
N GLU A 29 23.28 39.99 -86.76
CA GLU A 29 22.74 39.74 -88.11
C GLU A 29 23.84 39.38 -89.12
N ARG A 30 24.85 38.62 -88.69
CA ARG A 30 26.01 38.22 -89.51
C ARG A 30 25.63 37.55 -90.83
N ASP A 31 24.52 36.82 -90.85
CA ASP A 31 24.04 36.09 -92.03
C ASP A 31 23.50 37.07 -93.09
N THR A 32 22.86 38.16 -92.65
CA THR A 32 22.38 39.24 -93.52
C THR A 32 23.57 39.96 -94.16
N LEU A 33 24.56 40.33 -93.35
CA LEU A 33 25.81 40.95 -93.84
C LEU A 33 26.50 40.05 -94.87
N SER A 34 26.66 38.76 -94.56
CA SER A 34 27.32 37.79 -95.44
C SER A 34 26.63 37.67 -96.81
N ARG A 35 25.29 37.67 -96.82
CA ARG A 35 24.51 37.64 -98.07
C ARG A 35 24.65 38.93 -98.86
N GLN A 36 24.58 40.08 -98.21
CA GLN A 36 24.69 41.38 -98.89
C GLN A 36 26.06 41.55 -99.56
N VAL A 37 27.14 41.14 -98.88
CA VAL A 37 28.50 41.17 -99.45
C VAL A 37 28.62 40.21 -100.63
N LEU A 38 28.12 38.98 -100.49
CA LEU A 38 28.14 38.00 -101.57
C LEU A 38 27.41 38.49 -102.83
N GLU A 39 26.19 39.03 -102.68
CA GLU A 39 25.39 39.53 -103.81
C GLU A 39 26.02 40.75 -104.47
N ALA A 40 26.59 41.68 -103.69
CA ALA A 40 27.29 42.84 -104.22
C ALA A 40 28.54 42.42 -105.03
N SER A 41 29.36 41.51 -104.47
CA SER A 41 30.60 41.04 -105.09
C SER A 41 30.39 40.13 -106.30
N LYS A 42 29.28 39.37 -106.39
CA LYS A 42 29.00 38.47 -107.53
C LYS A 42 29.00 39.20 -108.88
N ARG A 43 28.44 40.40 -108.93
CA ARG A 43 28.32 41.18 -110.18
C ARG A 43 29.70 41.60 -110.71
N GLU A 44 30.55 42.11 -109.83
CA GLU A 44 31.88 42.60 -110.19
C GLU A 44 32.87 41.43 -110.43
N MET A 45 32.76 40.34 -109.66
CA MET A 45 33.54 39.10 -109.90
C MET A 45 33.20 38.41 -111.21
N GLY A 46 31.92 38.42 -111.62
CA GLY A 46 31.51 37.90 -112.91
C GLY A 46 32.16 38.65 -114.09
N SER A 47 32.42 39.96 -113.94
CA SER A 47 33.05 40.77 -114.99
C SER A 47 34.51 40.41 -115.28
N ILE A 48 35.17 39.74 -114.33
CA ILE A 48 36.55 39.23 -114.45
C ILE A 48 36.60 37.70 -114.61
N GLY A 49 35.46 37.04 -114.83
CA GLY A 49 35.37 35.60 -115.10
C GLY A 49 35.44 34.69 -113.87
N LEU A 50 35.21 35.22 -112.66
CA LEU A 50 35.22 34.45 -111.42
C LEU A 50 33.80 34.25 -110.88
N VAL A 51 33.51 33.05 -110.36
CA VAL A 51 32.26 32.71 -109.67
C VAL A 51 32.52 32.59 -108.18
N VAL A 52 31.65 33.18 -107.37
CA VAL A 52 31.73 33.12 -105.91
C VAL A 52 30.65 32.18 -105.40
N ASP A 53 31.07 31.05 -104.83
CA ASP A 53 30.16 30.04 -104.30
C ASP A 53 29.58 30.44 -102.93
N SER A 54 30.43 30.92 -102.02
CA SER A 54 30.02 31.30 -100.67
C SER A 54 30.91 32.38 -100.06
N PHE A 55 30.36 33.07 -99.07
CA PHE A 55 31.07 34.04 -98.24
C PHE A 55 30.70 33.77 -96.77
N GLN A 56 31.70 33.66 -95.91
CA GLN A 56 31.52 33.40 -94.48
C GLN A 56 32.39 34.32 -93.64
N ILE A 57 31.77 34.90 -92.62
CA ILE A 57 32.47 35.68 -91.59
C ILE A 57 33.06 34.70 -90.57
N GLN A 58 34.38 34.73 -90.39
CA GLN A 58 35.08 33.87 -89.43
C GLN A 58 35.09 34.47 -88.02
N SER A 59 35.48 35.74 -87.92
CA SER A 59 35.55 36.47 -86.66
C SER A 59 35.24 37.95 -86.90
N ILE A 60 34.77 38.61 -85.86
CA ILE A 60 34.55 40.05 -85.81
C ILE A 60 35.35 40.53 -84.61
N ASP A 61 36.25 41.47 -84.84
CA ASP A 61 37.16 42.00 -83.84
C ASP A 61 37.10 43.53 -83.89
N ASP A 62 37.00 44.17 -82.73
CA ASP A 62 36.95 45.63 -82.58
C ASP A 62 38.32 46.23 -82.25
N MET A 63 39.39 45.44 -82.46
CA MET A 63 40.79 45.77 -82.24
C MET A 63 41.01 46.30 -80.81
N GLU A 64 41.19 47.60 -80.66
CA GLU A 64 41.47 48.24 -79.37
C GLU A 64 40.25 48.93 -78.73
N SER A 65 39.06 48.84 -79.35
CA SER A 65 37.87 49.53 -78.83
C SER A 65 37.29 48.90 -77.56
N GLY A 66 37.45 47.58 -77.37
CA GLY A 66 36.94 46.83 -76.22
C GLY A 66 35.40 46.84 -76.05
N TYR A 67 34.67 47.36 -77.02
CA TYR A 67 33.23 47.52 -77.04
C TYR A 67 32.50 46.17 -77.05
N ILE A 68 33.00 45.19 -77.83
CA ILE A 68 32.40 43.85 -77.91
C ILE A 68 32.47 43.15 -76.55
N ASN A 69 33.61 43.25 -75.87
CA ASN A 69 33.82 42.71 -74.53
C ASN A 69 32.92 43.41 -73.50
N ALA A 70 32.79 44.74 -73.59
CA ALA A 70 31.89 45.51 -72.73
C ALA A 70 30.41 45.13 -72.93
N LEU A 71 30.00 44.83 -74.15
CA LEU A 71 28.64 44.36 -74.48
C LEU A 71 28.36 42.95 -73.92
N ALA A 72 29.37 42.08 -73.88
CA ALA A 72 29.27 40.73 -73.34
C ALA A 72 29.28 40.70 -71.80
N ALA A 73 30.02 41.61 -71.15
CA ALA A 73 30.22 41.67 -69.71
C ALA A 73 28.94 41.54 -68.85
N PRO A 74 27.84 42.28 -69.08
CA PRO A 74 26.64 42.17 -68.25
C PRO A 74 25.94 40.81 -68.38
N ASN A 75 25.95 40.22 -69.57
CA ASN A 75 25.35 38.91 -69.80
C ASN A 75 26.16 37.80 -69.12
N ILE A 76 27.50 37.89 -69.21
CA ILE A 76 28.41 36.98 -68.50
C ILE A 76 28.20 37.08 -66.99
N ALA A 77 28.16 38.30 -66.45
CA ALA A 77 27.93 38.54 -65.02
C ALA A 77 26.54 38.04 -64.57
N LYS A 78 25.51 38.15 -65.41
CA LYS A 78 24.17 37.60 -65.14
C LYS A 78 24.22 36.07 -65.03
N VAL A 79 24.79 35.39 -66.01
CA VAL A 79 24.91 33.91 -66.02
C VAL A 79 25.72 33.42 -64.83
N GLN A 80 26.83 34.09 -64.51
CA GLN A 80 27.66 33.74 -63.34
C GLN A 80 26.89 33.92 -62.02
N ARG A 81 26.12 35.00 -61.88
CA ARG A 81 25.29 35.24 -60.69
C ARG A 81 24.19 34.20 -60.56
N GLU A 82 23.49 33.89 -61.64
CA GLU A 82 22.44 32.87 -61.65
C GLU A 82 23.01 31.50 -61.28
N ALA A 83 24.17 31.13 -61.84
CA ALA A 83 24.87 29.90 -61.47
C ALA A 83 25.31 29.88 -60.00
N ALA A 84 25.82 30.99 -59.47
CA ALA A 84 26.22 31.10 -58.06
C ALA A 84 25.02 30.98 -57.11
N VAL A 85 23.89 31.61 -57.44
CA VAL A 85 22.64 31.52 -56.67
C VAL A 85 22.10 30.09 -56.71
N ALA A 86 22.05 29.46 -57.89
CA ALA A 86 21.60 28.08 -58.03
C ALA A 86 22.45 27.12 -57.20
N ARG A 87 23.77 27.29 -57.21
CA ARG A 87 24.70 26.50 -56.38
C ARG A 87 24.45 26.73 -54.89
N ALA A 88 24.33 27.98 -54.45
CA ALA A 88 24.08 28.29 -53.04
C ALA A 88 22.73 27.74 -52.55
N LEU A 89 21.70 27.72 -53.39
CA LEU A 89 20.41 27.11 -53.08
C LEU A 89 20.53 25.59 -52.95
N ALA A 90 21.21 24.93 -53.88
CA ALA A 90 21.44 23.49 -53.82
C ALA A 90 22.26 23.10 -52.57
N ASP A 91 23.30 23.86 -52.25
CA ASP A 91 24.12 23.65 -51.04
C ASP A 91 23.29 23.88 -49.76
N GLN A 92 22.42 24.91 -49.75
CA GLN A 92 21.52 25.16 -48.63
C GLN A 92 20.51 24.01 -48.43
N GLU A 93 19.92 23.52 -49.51
CA GLU A 93 18.95 22.42 -49.47
C GLU A 93 19.60 21.12 -49.00
N ALA A 94 20.79 20.80 -49.51
CA ALA A 94 21.58 19.66 -49.06
C ALA A 94 21.92 19.77 -47.56
N ALA A 95 22.36 20.95 -47.10
CA ALA A 95 22.66 21.18 -45.69
C ALA A 95 21.42 21.05 -44.79
N LYS A 96 20.25 21.56 -45.23
CA LYS A 96 18.97 21.41 -44.52
C LYS A 96 18.56 19.95 -44.42
N ALA A 97 18.61 19.20 -45.52
CA ALA A 97 18.27 17.78 -45.53
C ALA A 97 19.21 16.96 -44.63
N GLN A 98 20.51 17.27 -44.63
CA GLN A 98 21.47 16.65 -43.70
C GLN A 98 21.14 16.96 -42.23
N GLN A 99 20.86 18.23 -41.91
CA GLN A 99 20.50 18.63 -40.54
C GLN A 99 19.19 17.97 -40.08
N GLU A 100 18.19 17.90 -40.94
CA GLU A 100 16.93 17.21 -40.65
C GLU A 100 17.16 15.71 -40.41
N SER A 101 17.96 15.05 -41.24
CA SER A 101 18.35 13.65 -41.05
C SER A 101 19.05 13.43 -39.71
N LEU A 102 20.01 14.30 -39.34
CA LEU A 102 20.69 14.22 -38.05
C LEU A 102 19.75 14.42 -36.86
N ARG A 103 18.79 15.36 -36.96
CA ARG A 103 17.76 15.57 -35.94
C ARG A 103 16.88 14.33 -35.77
N ASN A 104 16.42 13.76 -36.88
CA ASN A 104 15.60 12.55 -36.87
C ASN A 104 16.37 11.37 -36.26
N GLN A 105 17.65 11.18 -36.62
CA GLN A 105 18.50 10.16 -36.01
C GLN A 105 18.60 10.34 -34.49
N ALA A 106 18.89 11.56 -34.01
CA ALA A 106 18.95 11.85 -32.58
C ALA A 106 17.61 11.62 -31.86
N ASP A 107 16.48 11.90 -32.52
CA ASP A 107 15.15 11.63 -31.99
C ASP A 107 14.89 10.12 -31.86
N TYR A 108 15.23 9.32 -32.88
CA TYR A 108 15.11 7.86 -32.84
C TYR A 108 16.05 7.23 -31.80
N GLU A 109 17.27 7.74 -31.65
CA GLU A 109 18.21 7.31 -30.61
C GLU A 109 17.63 7.57 -29.21
N ARG A 110 17.09 8.77 -28.98
CA ARG A 110 16.44 9.13 -27.72
C ARG A 110 15.25 8.22 -27.43
N GLU A 111 14.37 8.02 -28.40
CA GLU A 111 13.20 7.15 -28.24
C GLU A 111 13.61 5.70 -27.93
N THR A 112 14.62 5.19 -28.63
CA THR A 112 15.18 3.86 -28.39
C THR A 112 15.77 3.75 -26.98
N ALA A 113 16.50 4.77 -26.52
CA ALA A 113 17.06 4.80 -25.18
C ALA A 113 15.97 4.80 -24.10
N ILE A 114 14.90 5.58 -24.28
CA ILE A 114 13.75 5.61 -23.37
C ILE A 114 13.06 4.23 -23.32
N LYS A 115 12.78 3.61 -24.48
CA LYS A 115 12.17 2.28 -24.54
C LYS A 115 13.04 1.24 -23.84
N ARG A 116 14.36 1.24 -24.08
CA ARG A 116 15.30 0.34 -23.39
C ARG A 116 15.30 0.56 -21.88
N ALA A 117 15.30 1.81 -21.43
CA ALA A 117 15.24 2.13 -20.00
C ALA A 117 13.92 1.66 -19.36
N GLY A 118 12.79 1.84 -20.06
CA GLY A 118 11.48 1.33 -19.63
C GLY A 118 11.47 -0.19 -19.49
N ILE A 119 11.90 -0.91 -20.54
CA ILE A 119 12.02 -2.38 -20.51
C ILE A 119 12.93 -2.84 -19.37
N LYS A 120 14.07 -2.17 -19.16
CA LYS A 120 15.00 -2.49 -18.07
C LYS A 120 14.32 -2.29 -16.71
N SER A 121 13.62 -1.17 -16.51
CA SER A 121 12.90 -0.92 -15.26
C SER A 121 11.82 -1.97 -14.98
N GLU A 122 11.06 -2.37 -15.99
CA GLU A 122 10.05 -3.43 -15.87
C GLU A 122 10.68 -4.79 -15.57
N THR A 123 11.77 -5.12 -16.27
CA THR A 123 12.53 -6.36 -16.05
C THR A 123 13.13 -6.40 -14.65
N ASP A 124 13.75 -5.30 -14.20
CA ASP A 124 14.33 -5.19 -12.86
C ASP A 124 13.24 -5.32 -11.77
N LYS A 125 12.07 -4.72 -11.98
CA LYS A 125 10.92 -4.87 -11.08
C LYS A 125 10.45 -6.32 -11.01
N ALA A 126 10.23 -6.96 -12.16
CA ALA A 126 9.80 -8.36 -12.23
C ALA A 126 10.83 -9.31 -11.57
N ASN A 127 12.12 -9.06 -11.80
CA ASN A 127 13.21 -9.82 -11.17
C ASN A 127 13.24 -9.61 -9.66
N ALA A 128 13.03 -8.38 -9.16
CA ALA A 128 12.99 -8.10 -7.73
C ALA A 128 11.79 -8.79 -7.06
N GLU A 129 10.61 -8.77 -7.69
CA GLU A 129 9.41 -9.49 -7.21
C GLU A 129 9.66 -11.01 -7.18
N ALA A 130 10.23 -11.57 -8.25
CA ALA A 130 10.60 -12.98 -8.30
C ALA A 130 11.62 -13.37 -7.22
N ALA A 131 12.62 -12.52 -6.97
CA ALA A 131 13.62 -12.72 -5.92
C ALA A 131 13.03 -12.64 -4.51
N GLN A 132 12.01 -11.80 -4.29
CA GLN A 132 11.30 -11.68 -3.01
C GLN A 132 10.34 -12.85 -2.74
N ALA A 133 9.84 -13.52 -3.78
CA ALA A 133 8.85 -14.58 -3.65
C ALA A 133 9.34 -15.75 -2.77
N GLY A 134 10.60 -16.16 -2.91
CA GLY A 134 11.19 -17.25 -2.12
C GLY A 134 11.23 -16.95 -0.62
N PRO A 135 11.93 -15.90 -0.18
CA PRO A 135 11.97 -15.50 1.24
C PRO A 135 10.60 -15.19 1.83
N LEU A 136 9.69 -14.59 1.05
CA LEU A 136 8.33 -14.33 1.51
C LEU A 136 7.53 -15.63 1.72
N ALA A 137 7.68 -16.60 0.82
CA ALA A 137 7.06 -17.92 0.98
C ALA A 137 7.60 -18.63 2.23
N GLU A 138 8.92 -18.60 2.44
CA GLU A 138 9.54 -19.15 3.65
C GLU A 138 9.05 -18.46 4.93
N ALA A 139 8.98 -17.13 4.94
CA ALA A 139 8.45 -16.38 6.07
C ALA A 139 6.98 -16.71 6.38
N ARG A 140 6.15 -16.92 5.34
CA ARG A 140 4.76 -17.36 5.51
C ARG A 140 4.67 -18.75 6.14
N VAL A 141 5.45 -19.71 5.64
CA VAL A 141 5.51 -21.06 6.21
C VAL A 141 5.97 -21.01 7.68
N ASN A 142 7.00 -20.22 7.99
CA ASN A 142 7.49 -20.06 9.36
C ASN A 142 6.45 -19.42 10.28
N GLN A 143 5.69 -18.43 9.80
CA GLN A 143 4.57 -17.85 10.56
C GLN A 143 3.47 -18.88 10.83
N GLU A 144 3.13 -19.71 9.85
CA GLU A 144 2.14 -20.78 10.03
C GLU A 144 2.62 -21.81 11.05
N ILE A 145 3.87 -22.28 10.94
CA ILE A 145 4.48 -23.19 11.92
C ILE A 145 4.44 -22.59 13.32
N ALA A 146 4.80 -21.32 13.49
CA ALA A 146 4.79 -20.65 14.79
C ALA A 146 3.36 -20.54 15.38
N ARG A 147 2.34 -20.30 14.54
CA ARG A 147 0.93 -20.29 14.96
C ARG A 147 0.46 -21.68 15.38
N GLU A 148 0.79 -22.70 14.59
CA GLU A 148 0.47 -24.10 14.91
C GLU A 148 1.13 -24.51 16.24
N GLN A 149 2.41 -24.19 16.43
CA GLN A 149 3.14 -24.43 17.67
C GLN A 149 2.53 -23.71 18.87
N SER A 150 2.09 -22.46 18.70
CA SER A 150 1.43 -21.70 19.77
C SER A 150 0.13 -22.36 20.19
N ARG A 151 -0.70 -22.80 19.23
CA ARG A 151 -1.95 -23.52 19.54
C ARG A 151 -1.69 -24.86 20.21
N LEU A 152 -0.67 -25.60 19.77
CA LEU A 152 -0.25 -26.83 20.43
C LEU A 152 0.23 -26.57 21.87
N ALA A 153 0.94 -25.48 22.11
CA ALA A 153 1.37 -25.08 23.45
C ALA A 153 0.18 -24.72 24.35
N GLU A 154 -0.81 -23.99 23.84
CA GLU A 154 -2.06 -23.69 24.55
C GLU A 154 -2.82 -24.98 24.90
N ALA A 155 -3.03 -25.87 23.94
CA ALA A 155 -3.71 -27.16 24.17
C ALA A 155 -2.96 -28.03 25.19
N ASN A 156 -1.62 -28.04 25.14
CA ASN A 156 -0.80 -28.75 26.12
C ASN A 156 -0.89 -28.13 27.52
N ALA A 157 -0.94 -26.80 27.62
CA ALA A 157 -1.12 -26.10 28.89
C ALA A 157 -2.50 -26.40 29.50
N GLU A 158 -3.56 -26.41 28.69
CA GLU A 158 -4.91 -26.78 29.12
C GLU A 158 -4.98 -28.26 29.58
N LEU A 159 -4.38 -29.18 28.81
CA LEU A 159 -4.28 -30.58 29.22
C LEU A 159 -3.53 -30.72 30.56
N ARG A 160 -2.44 -29.97 30.74
CA ARG A 160 -1.66 -29.95 31.99
C ARG A 160 -2.49 -29.42 33.15
N GLU A 161 -3.28 -28.36 32.94
CA GLU A 161 -4.18 -27.81 33.94
C GLU A 161 -5.24 -28.83 34.36
N GLN A 162 -5.88 -29.50 33.41
CA GLN A 162 -6.86 -30.56 33.68
C GLN A 162 -6.23 -31.74 34.46
N GLN A 163 -5.01 -32.14 34.11
CA GLN A 163 -4.25 -33.15 34.85
C GLN A 163 -3.97 -32.71 36.29
N LEU A 164 -3.47 -31.49 36.50
CA LEU A 164 -3.19 -30.96 37.83
C LEU A 164 -4.45 -30.81 38.68
N LEU A 165 -5.57 -30.40 38.09
CA LEU A 165 -6.87 -30.37 38.75
C LEU A 165 -7.28 -31.77 39.22
N SER A 166 -7.09 -32.79 38.40
CA SER A 166 -7.47 -34.16 38.74
C SER A 166 -6.52 -34.84 39.72
N GLU A 167 -5.21 -34.64 39.58
CA GLU A 167 -4.17 -35.34 40.36
C GLU A 167 -3.85 -34.64 41.69
N VAL A 168 -3.86 -33.30 41.72
CA VAL A 168 -3.42 -32.53 42.89
C VAL A 168 -4.61 -31.93 43.62
N ILE A 169 -5.47 -31.19 42.90
CA ILE A 169 -6.54 -30.41 43.53
C ILE A 169 -7.67 -31.30 44.05
N LYS A 170 -8.22 -32.21 43.23
CA LYS A 170 -9.32 -33.09 43.65
C LYS A 170 -8.98 -33.95 44.87
N PRO A 171 -7.80 -34.60 44.97
CA PRO A 171 -7.43 -35.34 46.17
C PRO A 171 -7.19 -34.42 47.38
N ALA A 172 -6.54 -33.27 47.18
CA ALA A 172 -6.33 -32.30 48.25
C ALA A 172 -7.65 -31.75 48.82
N GLU A 173 -8.63 -31.45 47.96
CA GLU A 173 -9.98 -31.05 48.37
C GLU A 173 -10.72 -32.19 49.07
N ALA A 174 -10.59 -33.43 48.58
CA ALA A 174 -11.19 -34.59 49.23
C ALA A 174 -10.60 -34.82 50.63
N GLU A 175 -9.28 -34.66 50.79
CA GLU A 175 -8.62 -34.72 52.09
C GLU A 175 -9.00 -33.57 53.02
N ALA A 176 -9.09 -32.35 52.49
CA ALA A 176 -9.54 -31.19 53.25
C ALA A 176 -10.97 -31.40 53.77
N ARG A 177 -11.90 -31.81 52.89
CA ARG A 177 -13.28 -32.17 53.29
C ARG A 177 -13.31 -33.30 54.29
N ARG A 178 -12.49 -34.35 54.13
CA ARG A 178 -12.40 -35.43 55.11
C ARG A 178 -11.96 -34.91 56.48
N ARG A 179 -10.92 -34.06 56.53
CA ARG A 179 -10.46 -33.43 57.78
C ARG A 179 -11.54 -32.56 58.42
N GLU A 180 -12.25 -31.74 57.64
CA GLU A 180 -13.37 -30.94 58.15
C GLU A 180 -14.49 -31.82 58.74
N ILE A 181 -14.88 -32.89 58.05
CA ILE A 181 -15.89 -33.83 58.55
C ILE A 181 -15.43 -34.50 59.83
N THR A 182 -14.17 -34.97 59.89
CA THR A 182 -13.62 -35.57 61.11
C THR A 182 -13.58 -34.57 62.26
N ALA A 183 -13.12 -33.34 62.02
CA ALA A 183 -13.08 -32.28 63.03
C ALA A 183 -14.48 -31.90 63.52
N GLN A 184 -15.48 -31.83 62.63
CA GLN A 184 -16.88 -31.61 63.02
C GLN A 184 -17.46 -32.80 63.81
N ALA A 185 -17.12 -34.02 63.42
CA ALA A 185 -17.55 -35.23 64.15
C ALA A 185 -16.91 -35.30 65.54
N GLU A 186 -15.63 -34.96 65.68
CA GLU A 186 -14.93 -34.84 66.96
C GLU A 186 -15.52 -33.71 67.81
N ALA A 187 -15.77 -32.53 67.23
CA ALA A 187 -16.42 -31.43 67.93
C ALA A 187 -17.80 -31.83 68.46
N LYS A 188 -18.63 -32.49 67.64
CA LYS A 188 -19.93 -33.05 68.07
C LYS A 188 -19.77 -34.13 69.14
N ALA A 189 -18.76 -35.00 69.03
CA ALA A 189 -18.50 -36.04 70.03
C ALA A 189 -18.11 -35.42 71.39
N VAL A 190 -17.25 -34.40 71.38
CA VAL A 190 -16.88 -33.63 72.58
C VAL A 190 -18.07 -32.88 73.15
N GLU A 191 -18.93 -32.31 72.30
CA GLU A 191 -20.17 -31.65 72.73
C GLU A 191 -21.12 -32.63 73.42
N ILE A 192 -21.38 -33.80 72.81
CA ILE A 192 -22.21 -34.87 73.38
C ILE A 192 -21.59 -35.39 74.69
N GLN A 193 -20.27 -35.60 74.73
CA GLN A 193 -19.58 -36.05 75.93
C GLN A 193 -19.63 -34.99 77.04
N SER A 194 -19.46 -33.70 76.70
CA SER A 194 -19.58 -32.59 77.64
C SER A 194 -21.01 -32.47 78.18
N ALA A 195 -22.02 -32.66 77.32
CA ALA A 195 -23.42 -32.73 77.74
C ALA A 195 -23.68 -33.93 78.66
N ALA A 196 -23.12 -35.11 78.36
CA ALA A 196 -23.21 -36.31 79.20
C ALA A 196 -22.46 -36.16 80.54
N MET A 197 -21.32 -35.48 80.56
CA MET A 197 -20.60 -35.12 81.80
C MET A 197 -21.35 -34.07 82.61
N ALA A 198 -21.97 -33.08 81.96
CA ALA A 198 -22.83 -32.10 82.64
C ALA A 198 -24.05 -32.77 83.26
N MET A 199 -24.65 -33.75 82.58
CA MET A 199 -25.73 -34.59 83.13
C MET A 199 -25.24 -35.42 84.33
N ASN A 200 -24.07 -36.06 84.26
CA ASN A 200 -23.50 -36.80 85.39
C ASN A 200 -23.15 -35.90 86.58
N ASN A 201 -22.55 -34.72 86.35
CA ASN A 201 -22.30 -33.75 87.42
C ASN A 201 -23.59 -33.26 88.07
N ARG A 202 -24.68 -33.12 87.30
CA ARG A 202 -25.99 -32.76 87.84
C ARG A 202 -26.58 -33.86 88.72
N ILE A 203 -26.42 -35.14 88.34
CA ILE A 203 -26.82 -36.29 89.16
C ILE A 203 -25.99 -36.37 90.46
N ALA A 204 -24.69 -36.07 90.41
CA ALA A 204 -23.84 -36.01 91.59
C ALA A 204 -24.20 -34.84 92.54
N LEU A 205 -24.51 -33.67 91.97
CA LEU A 205 -25.03 -32.51 92.72
C LEU A 205 -26.39 -32.80 93.36
N ASP A 206 -27.28 -33.49 92.65
CA ASP A 206 -28.60 -33.88 93.17
C ASP A 206 -28.48 -34.91 94.32
N GLN A 207 -27.51 -35.84 94.27
CA GLN A 207 -27.20 -36.73 95.41
C GLN A 207 -26.66 -35.98 96.63
N GLN A 208 -25.75 -35.00 96.44
CA GLN A 208 -25.29 -34.16 97.54
C GLN A 208 -26.40 -33.29 98.14
N LEU A 209 -27.33 -32.81 97.31
CA LEU A 209 -28.53 -32.11 97.79
C LEU A 209 -29.40 -33.03 98.67
N ILE A 210 -29.61 -34.28 98.24
CA ILE A 210 -30.43 -35.27 98.97
C ILE A 210 -29.79 -35.66 100.32
N GLU A 211 -28.47 -35.74 100.40
CA GLU A 211 -27.75 -36.05 101.64
C GLU A 211 -27.81 -34.89 102.67
N GLN A 212 -27.93 -33.64 102.20
CA GLN A 212 -28.05 -32.45 103.06
C GLN A 212 -29.50 -32.04 103.36
N LEU A 213 -30.50 -32.68 102.74
CA LEU A 213 -31.92 -32.43 103.02
C LEU A 213 -32.30 -32.57 104.51
N PRO A 214 -31.79 -33.53 105.31
CA PRO A 214 -32.12 -33.60 106.72
C PRO A 214 -31.62 -32.38 107.53
N ALA A 215 -30.47 -31.82 107.15
CA ALA A 215 -29.89 -30.64 107.79
C ALA A 215 -30.61 -29.34 107.39
N LEU A 216 -31.01 -29.22 106.12
CA LEU A 216 -31.82 -28.11 105.61
C LEU A 216 -33.25 -28.12 106.17
N VAL A 217 -33.89 -29.29 106.28
CA VAL A 217 -35.21 -29.44 106.92
C VAL A 217 -35.11 -29.21 108.44
N GLY A 218 -34.01 -29.61 109.07
CA GLY A 218 -33.74 -29.34 110.49
C GLY A 218 -33.68 -27.83 110.82
N GLU A 219 -32.96 -27.03 110.02
CA GLU A 219 -32.91 -25.58 110.24
C GLU A 219 -34.12 -24.81 109.69
N ALA A 220 -34.79 -25.30 108.64
CA ALA A 220 -36.07 -24.75 108.22
C ALA A 220 -37.18 -24.99 109.27
N ALA A 221 -37.16 -26.11 109.97
CA ALA A 221 -38.10 -26.41 111.06
C ALA A 221 -37.87 -25.53 112.30
N LYS A 222 -36.62 -25.12 112.60
CA LYS A 222 -36.36 -24.10 113.63
C LYS A 222 -36.84 -22.71 113.23
N GLY A 223 -36.77 -22.35 111.94
CA GLY A 223 -37.28 -21.08 111.41
C GLY A 223 -38.82 -20.97 111.41
N LEU A 224 -39.54 -22.09 111.33
CA LEU A 224 -41.01 -22.13 111.31
C LEU A 224 -41.66 -22.25 112.71
N GLY A 225 -40.89 -22.59 113.75
CA GLY A 225 -41.37 -22.59 115.15
C GLY A 225 -41.51 -21.19 115.78
N SER A 226 -41.06 -20.13 115.10
CA SER A 226 -41.03 -18.76 115.64
C SER A 226 -41.70 -17.71 114.75
N SER A 227 -42.50 -18.12 113.77
CA SER A 227 -43.22 -17.18 112.89
C SER A 227 -44.73 -17.26 113.10
N ASN A 228 -45.28 -16.16 113.65
CA ASN A 228 -46.70 -15.93 113.82
C ASN A 228 -47.42 -15.91 112.46
N LEU A 229 -48.20 -16.95 112.19
CA LEU A 229 -49.15 -17.03 111.09
C LEU A 229 -50.30 -16.05 111.38
N THR A 230 -50.22 -14.84 110.82
CA THR A 230 -51.33 -13.87 110.89
C THR A 230 -52.24 -14.09 109.69
N VAL A 231 -53.34 -14.79 109.94
CA VAL A 231 -54.46 -14.93 109.01
C VAL A 231 -55.26 -13.63 109.07
N PHE A 232 -55.25 -12.85 108.00
CA PHE A 232 -56.16 -11.72 107.81
C PHE A 232 -56.95 -11.93 106.51
N ASN A 233 -58.27 -12.14 106.69
CA ASN A 233 -59.34 -12.23 105.70
C ASN A 233 -59.49 -13.48 104.80
N GLY A 234 -60.41 -14.36 105.24
CA GLY A 234 -61.58 -14.74 104.42
C GLY A 234 -61.40 -15.77 103.29
N ALA A 235 -62.49 -16.48 103.01
CA ALA A 235 -62.56 -17.72 102.23
C ALA A 235 -62.41 -17.59 100.69
N GLU A 236 -61.66 -16.59 100.18
CA GLU A 236 -61.57 -16.33 98.73
C GLU A 236 -60.15 -16.34 98.15
N GLY A 237 -59.08 -16.45 98.95
CA GLY A 237 -57.70 -16.39 98.46
C GLY A 237 -57.05 -17.70 98.01
N VAL A 238 -57.68 -18.85 98.25
CA VAL A 238 -57.06 -20.18 98.00
C VAL A 238 -57.27 -20.70 96.58
N ASN A 239 -58.26 -20.17 95.86
CA ASN A 239 -58.63 -20.65 94.52
C ASN A 239 -57.74 -20.05 93.42
N GLU A 240 -57.12 -18.90 93.67
CA GLU A 240 -56.24 -18.22 92.70
C GLU A 240 -54.82 -18.82 92.67
N ILE A 241 -54.34 -19.29 93.82
CA ILE A 241 -53.00 -19.91 93.95
C ILE A 241 -52.98 -21.32 93.35
N LEU A 242 -54.06 -22.10 93.50
CA LEU A 242 -54.14 -23.42 92.87
C LEU A 242 -54.20 -23.35 91.34
N THR A 243 -54.78 -22.28 90.79
CA THR A 243 -54.96 -22.15 89.34
C THR A 243 -53.67 -21.69 88.64
N GLY A 244 -52.85 -20.85 89.28
CA GLY A 244 -51.56 -20.40 88.75
C GLY A 244 -50.46 -21.48 88.73
N ILE A 245 -50.44 -22.37 89.72
CA ILE A 245 -49.44 -23.44 89.81
C ILE A 245 -49.68 -24.53 88.75
N VAL A 246 -50.95 -24.86 88.45
CA VAL A 246 -51.28 -25.87 87.44
C VAL A 246 -51.04 -25.36 86.01
N THR A 247 -51.25 -24.06 85.74
CA THR A 247 -50.97 -23.49 84.41
C THR A 247 -49.47 -23.37 84.12
N GLN A 248 -48.65 -23.01 85.11
CA GLN A 248 -47.19 -22.95 84.91
C GLN A 248 -46.56 -24.35 84.77
N GLY A 249 -47.06 -25.37 85.49
CA GLY A 249 -46.59 -26.74 85.36
C GLY A 249 -46.84 -27.36 83.97
N VAL A 250 -48.01 -27.10 83.38
CA VAL A 250 -48.37 -27.61 82.04
C VAL A 250 -47.61 -26.90 80.91
N GLN A 251 -47.29 -25.61 81.07
CA GLN A 251 -46.50 -24.85 80.09
C GLN A 251 -45.03 -25.31 80.07
N MET A 252 -44.44 -25.62 81.22
CA MET A 252 -43.11 -26.22 81.29
C MET A 252 -43.09 -27.63 80.66
N LEU A 253 -44.14 -28.44 80.90
CA LEU A 253 -44.24 -29.78 80.29
C LEU A 253 -44.38 -29.70 78.76
N LYS A 254 -45.14 -28.73 78.23
CA LYS A 254 -45.26 -28.48 76.78
C LYS A 254 -43.99 -27.91 76.15
N ALA A 255 -43.24 -27.06 76.85
CA ALA A 255 -41.96 -26.54 76.37
C ALA A 255 -40.92 -27.67 76.22
N VAL A 256 -40.92 -28.64 77.14
CA VAL A 256 -40.04 -29.82 77.04
C VAL A 256 -40.50 -30.79 75.95
N GLN A 257 -41.82 -30.99 75.76
CA GLN A 257 -42.33 -31.84 74.67
C GLN A 257 -42.18 -31.21 73.26
N GLY A 258 -42.28 -29.88 73.14
CA GLY A 258 -42.14 -29.17 71.86
C GLY A 258 -40.73 -29.22 71.27
N GLN A 259 -39.69 -29.27 72.10
CA GLN A 259 -38.30 -29.37 71.66
C GLN A 259 -37.91 -30.77 71.14
N VAL A 260 -38.75 -31.79 71.36
CA VAL A 260 -38.48 -33.16 70.89
C VAL A 260 -39.12 -33.42 69.50
N ASN A 261 -40.08 -32.60 69.06
CA ASN A 261 -40.93 -32.90 67.89
C ASN A 261 -40.87 -31.89 66.71
N GLN A 262 -39.87 -31.01 66.66
CA GLN A 262 -39.74 -29.97 65.62
C GLN A 262 -38.22 -29.80 65.37
N VAL A 263 -37.57 -30.00 64.22
CA VAL A 263 -37.83 -29.90 62.75
C VAL A 263 -36.64 -30.64 62.10
N ASP A 264 -36.77 -31.64 61.22
CA ASP A 264 -37.37 -31.76 59.87
C ASP A 264 -36.61 -31.02 58.74
N ILE A 265 -36.25 -31.79 57.70
CA ILE A 265 -35.37 -31.40 56.60
C ILE A 265 -36.24 -31.03 55.39
N PRO A 266 -36.12 -29.84 54.76
CA PRO A 266 -36.73 -29.62 53.46
C PRO A 266 -35.75 -29.97 52.33
N ALA A 267 -36.17 -30.96 51.53
CA ALA A 267 -35.59 -31.31 50.25
C ALA A 267 -35.91 -30.26 49.17
N SER A 268 -34.93 -30.01 48.28
CA SER A 268 -35.09 -29.28 47.02
C SER A 268 -36.04 -30.01 46.06
N PRO A 269 -36.63 -29.27 45.11
CA PRO A 269 -36.85 -29.81 43.78
C PRO A 269 -36.16 -28.99 42.68
N GLU A 270 -35.63 -29.76 41.73
CA GLU A 270 -35.02 -29.40 40.45
C GLU A 270 -36.00 -28.80 39.43
N ASN A 271 -35.37 -28.29 38.36
CA ASN A 271 -35.79 -28.31 36.95
C ASN A 271 -36.90 -27.36 36.46
N GLN A 272 -36.43 -26.29 35.83
CA GLN A 272 -36.74 -25.96 34.43
C GLN A 272 -35.53 -25.28 33.77
#